data_AF-A0A965Z4I9-F1
#
_entry.id   AF-A0A965Z4I9-F1
#
_cell.length_a   1.000
_cell.length_b   1.000
_cell.length_c   1.000
_cell.angle_alpha   90.00
_cell.angle_beta   90.00
_cell.angle_gamma   90.00
#
_symmetry.space_group_name_H-M   'P 1'
#
loop_
_entity.id
_entity.type
_entity.pdbx_description
1 polymer ?
#
loop_
_entity_poly.entity_id
_entity_poly.type
_entity_poly.pdbx_seq_one_letter_code
_entity_poly.pdbx_strand_id
1 'polypeptide(L)' 'VVGAEQFGLSDAWLTQADELVRIPMLGQADSLNVAAAATILLYEVVRQRGGK' A
#
# COMPACT_ATOMS: atom_id res chain seq x y z
N VAL A 1 3.51 -1.39 6.28
CA VAL A 1 3.89 -2.72 5.74
C VAL A 1 3.15 -2.91 4.42
N VAL A 2 3.73 -3.61 3.45
CA VAL A 2 3.04 -3.97 2.19
C VAL A 2 3.03 -5.49 2.09
N GLY A 3 1.87 -6.07 1.77
CA GLY A 3 1.68 -7.52 1.64
C GLY A 3 2.01 -8.03 0.23
N ALA A 4 1.96 -9.35 0.06
CA ALA A 4 2.14 -9.99 -1.25
C ALA A 4 0.99 -9.63 -2.21
N GLU A 5 1.24 -9.60 -3.53
CA GLU A 5 0.22 -9.18 -4.51
C GLU A 5 -1.06 -10.02 -4.43
N GLN A 6 -0.91 -11.34 -4.33
CA GLN A 6 -2.04 -12.28 -4.39
C GLN A 6 -2.75 -12.46 -3.05
N PHE A 7 -2.01 -12.41 -1.94
CA PHE A 7 -2.53 -12.79 -0.62
C PHE A 7 -2.66 -11.61 0.34
N GLY A 8 -2.08 -10.46 0.01
CA GLY A 8 -2.08 -9.28 0.88
C GLY A 8 -1.31 -9.51 2.19
N LEU A 9 -1.78 -8.84 3.24
CA LEU A 9 -1.26 -8.98 4.60
C LEU A 9 -2.08 -10.02 5.36
N SER A 10 -1.42 -10.85 6.16
CA SER A 10 -2.13 -11.75 7.08
C SER A 10 -2.88 -10.95 8.15
N ASP A 11 -3.92 -11.54 8.73
CA ASP A 11 -4.72 -10.92 9.81
C ASP A 11 -3.87 -10.40 10.97
N ALA A 12 -2.80 -11.10 11.35
CA ALA A 12 -1.89 -10.65 12.40
C ALA A 12 -1.28 -9.27 12.13
N TRP A 13 -1.00 -8.93 10.87
CA TRP A 13 -0.48 -7.61 10.50
C TRP A 13 -1.60 -6.56 10.44
N LEU A 14 -2.80 -6.96 10.01
CA LEU A 14 -3.95 -6.06 9.92
C LEU A 14 -4.44 -5.64 11.30
N THR A 15 -4.47 -6.56 12.27
CA THR A 15 -4.96 -6.29 13.64
C THR A 15 -3.97 -5.50 14.49
N GLN A 16 -2.68 -5.52 14.15
CA GLN A 16 -1.63 -4.78 14.83
C GLN A 16 -1.35 -3.40 14.21
N ALA A 17 -1.96 -3.10 13.05
CA ALA A 17 -1.73 -1.83 12.38
C ALA A 17 -2.52 -0.71 13.06
N ASP A 18 -1.87 0.43 13.30
CA ASP A 18 -2.55 1.64 13.76
C ASP A 18 -3.53 2.16 12.70
N GLU A 19 -3.17 2.04 11.43
CA GLU A 19 -3.95 2.51 10.29
C GLU A 19 -3.90 1.52 9.13
N LEU A 20 -5.05 1.35 8.48
CA LEU A 20 -5.19 0.55 7.27
C LEU A 20 -5.45 1.45 6.07
N VAL A 21 -4.56 1.38 5.08
CA VAL A 21 -4.65 2.16 3.85
C VAL A 21 -4.70 1.24 2.63
N ARG A 22 -5.39 1.69 1.57
CA ARG A 22 -5.47 0.96 0.30
C ARG A 22 -5.20 1.89 -0.88
N ILE A 23 -4.56 1.36 -1.92
CA ILE A 23 -4.46 2.04 -3.22
C ILE A 23 -5.73 1.66 -4.02
N PRO A 24 -6.56 2.62 -4.47
CA PRO A 24 -7.75 2.31 -5.25
C PRO A 24 -7.39 1.69 -6.62
N MET A 25 -7.84 0.46 -6.88
CA MET A 25 -7.74 -0.16 -8.20
C MET A 25 -8.93 0.28 -9.05
N LEU A 26 -8.70 1.17 -10.02
CA LEU A 26 -9.75 1.73 -10.88
C LEU A 26 -9.82 1.07 -12.27
N GLY A 27 -8.98 0.06 -12.53
CA GLY A 27 -8.91 -0.67 -13.79
C GLY A 27 -9.33 -2.13 -13.64
N GLN A 28 -8.90 -2.97 -14.57
CA GLN A 28 -9.18 -4.41 -14.54
C GLN A 28 -8.26 -5.21 -13.62
N ALA A 29 -7.11 -4.63 -13.23
CA ALA A 29 -6.19 -5.26 -12.31
C ALA A 29 -6.77 -5.25 -10.89
N ASP A 30 -6.62 -6.37 -10.18
CA ASP A 30 -7.06 -6.55 -8.79
C ASP A 30 -5.98 -6.17 -7.75
N SER A 31 -4.73 -6.07 -8.19
CA SER A 31 -3.56 -5.82 -7.36
C SER A 31 -2.47 -5.06 -8.14
N LEU A 32 -1.49 -4.54 -7.40
CA LEU A 32 -0.26 -3.97 -7.95
C LEU A 32 0.91 -4.83 -7.54
N ASN A 33 1.96 -4.83 -8.36
CA ASN A 33 3.25 -5.33 -7.94
C ASN A 33 3.69 -4.69 -6.60
N VAL A 34 4.27 -5.49 -5.70
CA VAL A 34 4.63 -5.03 -4.35
C VAL A 34 5.56 -3.81 -4.38
N ALA A 35 6.53 -3.77 -5.31
CA ALA A 35 7.44 -2.64 -5.42
C ALA A 35 6.73 -1.38 -5.94
N ALA A 36 5.79 -1.52 -6.89
CA ALA A 36 4.98 -0.39 -7.36
C ALA A 36 4.07 0.16 -6.25
N ALA A 37 3.40 -0.71 -5.51
CA ALA A 37 2.56 -0.32 -4.37
C ALA A 37 3.38 0.43 -3.30
N ALA A 38 4.55 -0.11 -2.93
CA ALA A 38 5.45 0.55 -1.99
C ALA A 38 5.94 1.92 -2.50
N THR A 39 6.28 2.01 -3.79
CA THR A 39 6.72 3.27 -4.41
C THR A 39 5.64 4.35 -4.32
N ILE A 40 4.38 4.01 -4.65
CA ILE A 40 3.25 4.94 -4.55
C ILE A 40 3.06 5.42 -3.11
N LEU A 41 3.08 4.50 -2.14
CA LEU A 41 2.91 4.84 -0.73
C LEU A 41 4.02 5.78 -0.23
N LEU A 42 5.28 5.48 -0.55
CA LEU A 42 6.42 6.31 -0.15
C LEU A 42 6.39 7.68 -0.83
N TYR A 43 6.02 7.74 -2.11
CA TYR A 43 5.84 9.00 -2.83
C TYR A 43 4.77 9.86 -2.14
N GLU A 44 3.62 9.28 -1.77
CA GLU A 44 2.56 10.00 -1.09
C GLU A 44 3.00 10.54 0.27
N VAL A 45 3.76 9.75 1.04
CA VAL A 45 4.34 10.19 2.32
C VAL A 45 5.25 11.40 2.11
N VAL A 46 6.11 11.38 1.09
CA VAL A 46 6.99 12.51 0.77
C VAL A 46 6.18 13.73 0.33
N ARG A 47 5.17 13.55 -0.53
CA ARG A 47 4.28 14.62 -1.00
C ARG A 47 3.57 15.32 0.16
N GLN A 48 3.00 14.56 1.09
CA GLN A 48 2.31 15.10 2.27
C GLN A 48 3.25 15.82 3.23
N ARG A 49 4.52 15.38 3.33
CA ARG A 49 5.55 16.01 4.17
C ARG A 49 6.17 17.26 3.56
N GLY A 50 5.67 17.74 2.41
CA GLY A 50 6.22 18.91 1.73
C GLY A 50 7.55 18.63 1.05
N GLY A 51 7.69 17.45 0.43
CA GLY A 51 8.80 17.17 -0.48
C GLY A 51 8.97 18.32 -1.47
N LYS A 52 10.23 18.73 -1.68
CA LYS A 52 10.58 19.83 -2.60
C LYS A 52 9.99 19.64 -3.99
#